data_AF-A0A9D4VSY5-F1
#
_entry.id   AF-A0A9D4VSY5-F1
#
_cell.length_a   1.000
_cell.length_b   1.000
_cell.length_c   1.000
_cell.angle_alpha   90.00
_cell.angle_beta   90.00
_cell.angle_gamma   90.00
#
_symmetry.space_group_name_H-M   'P 1'
#
loop_
_entity.id
_entity.type
_entity.pdbx_description
1 polymer ?
#
loop_
_entity_poly.entity_id
_entity_poly.type
_entity_poly.pdbx_seq_one_letter_code
_entity_poly.pdbx_strand_id
1 'polypeptide(L)'
;MVYFVFFTFNSGNGGHWVLVAMDLSRLIVYYLDSLSGDWSKYPSMKKTVDAAIIKFRSKKNYRNRKDITWVRVQCPQQNNSVDCGFFVLRFMRDIIALNRIDIPKMYFEEYKSYSRAHLDEMKDELCQFIVDQRII
;
A
#
# COMPACT_ATOMS: atom_id res chain seq x y z
N MET A 1 -12.03 -7.38 -13.90
CA MET A 1 -11.82 -6.44 -12.78
C MET A 1 -10.72 -7.01 -11.89
N VAL A 2 -9.62 -6.27 -11.70
CA VAL A 2 -8.60 -6.64 -10.72
C VAL A 2 -8.95 -5.96 -9.41
N TYR A 3 -8.93 -6.70 -8.31
CA TYR A 3 -9.19 -6.16 -6.98
C TYR A 3 -7.91 -6.26 -6.17
N PHE A 4 -7.38 -5.11 -5.75
CA PHE A 4 -6.33 -5.08 -4.75
C PHE A 4 -6.96 -5.14 -3.36
N VAL A 5 -6.37 -5.93 -2.48
CA VAL A 5 -6.61 -5.84 -1.04
C VAL A 5 -5.49 -4.99 -0.45
N PHE A 6 -5.84 -3.86 0.17
CA PHE A 6 -4.89 -3.00 0.85
C PHE A 6 -4.77 -3.39 2.32
N PHE A 7 -3.53 -3.42 2.82
CA PHE A 7 -3.19 -3.63 4.22
C PHE A 7 -2.12 -2.63 4.62
N THR A 8 -2.40 -1.81 5.63
CA THR A 8 -1.44 -0.88 6.20
C THR A 8 -0.78 -1.52 7.41
N PHE A 9 0.55 -1.49 7.47
CA PHE A 9 1.32 -2.02 8.60
C PHE A 9 2.08 -0.89 9.28
N ASN A 10 2.09 -0.91 10.62
CA ASN A 10 2.92 -0.02 11.42
C ASN A 10 4.06 -0.82 12.07
N SER A 11 5.29 -0.33 12.02
CA SER A 11 6.47 -1.01 12.56
C SER A 11 6.54 -1.05 14.10
N GLY A 12 5.64 -0.38 14.80
CA GLY A 12 5.65 -0.26 16.26
C GLY A 12 6.68 0.75 16.75
N ASN A 13 7.93 0.30 16.96
CA ASN A 13 9.01 1.09 17.56
C ASN A 13 9.48 2.22 16.64
N GLY A 14 8.84 3.39 16.75
CA GLY A 14 9.10 4.58 15.93
C GLY A 14 7.94 4.97 15.01
N GLY A 15 6.86 4.19 14.98
CA GLY A 15 5.60 4.59 14.34
C GLY A 15 5.65 4.75 12.82
N HIS A 16 6.45 3.95 12.10
CA HIS A 16 6.53 4.03 10.63
C HIS A 16 5.41 3.23 9.98
N TRP A 17 4.68 3.86 9.04
CA TRP A 17 3.59 3.25 8.28
C TRP A 17 4.04 2.86 6.87
N VAL A 18 3.64 1.67 6.45
CA VAL A 18 3.90 1.13 5.10
C VAL A 18 2.61 0.58 4.50
N LEU A 19 2.56 0.53 3.17
CA LEU A 19 1.43 -0.03 2.43
C LEU A 19 1.81 -1.37 1.80
N VAL A 20 0.92 -2.34 2.00
CA VAL A 20 0.93 -3.63 1.33
C VAL A 20 -0.32 -3.73 0.47
N ALA A 21 -0.17 -3.82 -0.86
CA ALA A 21 -1.26 -4.06 -1.78
C ALA A 21 -1.16 -5.49 -2.35
N MET A 22 -2.23 -6.26 -2.29
CA MET A 22 -2.23 -7.67 -2.68
C MET A 22 -3.13 -7.91 -3.89
N ASP A 23 -2.56 -8.47 -4.96
CA ASP A 23 -3.30 -9.10 -6.04
C ASP A 23 -3.42 -10.60 -5.75
N LEU A 24 -4.54 -10.98 -5.14
CA LEU A 24 -4.82 -12.37 -4.78
C LEU A 24 -5.04 -13.29 -5.99
N SER A 25 -5.34 -12.73 -7.18
CA SER A 25 -5.52 -13.51 -8.41
C SER A 25 -4.18 -13.94 -9.00
N ARG A 26 -3.19 -13.03 -8.97
CA ARG A 26 -1.83 -13.28 -9.49
C ARG A 26 -0.83 -13.76 -8.44
N LEU A 27 -1.24 -13.74 -7.16
CA LEU A 27 -0.42 -14.03 -5.99
C LEU A 27 0.79 -13.09 -5.90
N ILE A 28 0.55 -11.80 -6.14
CA ILE A 28 1.57 -10.75 -6.08
C ILE A 28 1.25 -9.83 -4.90
N VAL A 29 2.28 -9.52 -4.12
CA VAL A 29 2.25 -8.57 -3.02
C VAL A 29 3.14 -7.39 -3.39
N TYR A 30 2.56 -6.22 -3.51
CA TYR A 30 3.27 -4.97 -3.73
C TYR A 30 3.52 -4.30 -2.39
N TYR A 31 4.78 -4.00 -2.11
CA TYR A 31 5.22 -3.33 -0.89
C TYR A 31 5.69 -1.92 -1.23
N LEU A 32 5.11 -0.94 -0.56
CA LEU A 32 5.40 0.49 -0.74
C LEU A 32 5.81 1.09 0.60
N ASP A 33 6.92 1.83 0.57
CA ASP A 33 7.59 2.37 1.75
C ASP A 33 8.21 3.73 1.40
N SER A 34 7.68 4.78 2.01
CA SER A 34 8.13 6.17 1.82
C SER A 34 9.53 6.45 2.38
N LEU A 35 10.14 5.49 3.10
CA LEU A 35 11.53 5.54 3.57
C LEU A 35 12.44 4.57 2.82
N SER A 36 11.98 4.02 1.68
CA SER A 36 12.77 3.13 0.84
C SER A 36 13.23 1.86 1.56
N GLY A 37 12.46 1.42 2.56
CA GLY A 37 12.68 0.13 3.21
C GLY A 37 12.27 -1.05 2.34
N ASP A 38 12.44 -2.23 2.93
CA ASP A 38 12.11 -3.53 2.35
C ASP A 38 11.39 -4.36 3.40
N TRP A 39 10.44 -5.21 2.97
CA TRP A 39 9.65 -6.05 3.87
C TRP A 39 10.52 -7.02 4.69
N SER A 40 11.76 -7.29 4.28
CA SER A 40 12.73 -8.08 5.06
C SER A 40 12.99 -7.49 6.46
N LYS A 41 12.79 -6.19 6.65
CA LYS A 41 12.82 -5.53 7.97
C LYS A 41 11.66 -5.96 8.88
N TYR A 42 10.59 -6.48 8.30
CA TYR A 42 9.34 -6.84 8.99
C TYR A 42 8.97 -8.31 8.72
N PRO A 43 9.77 -9.29 9.15
CA PRO A 43 9.55 -10.70 8.85
C PRO A 43 8.22 -11.24 9.42
N SER A 44 7.77 -10.70 10.55
CA SER A 44 6.46 -11.03 11.13
C SER A 44 5.31 -10.57 10.25
N MET A 45 5.37 -9.35 9.71
CA MET A 45 4.39 -8.83 8.74
C MET A 45 4.36 -9.71 7.50
N LYS A 46 5.52 -10.01 6.91
CA LYS A 46 5.63 -10.85 5.72
C LYS A 46 5.00 -12.24 5.96
N LYS A 47 5.34 -12.88 7.09
CA LYS A 47 4.80 -14.20 7.47
C LYS A 47 3.28 -14.17 7.63
N THR A 48 2.73 -13.11 8.22
CA THR A 48 1.27 -12.93 8.38
C THR A 48 0.57 -12.82 7.02
N VAL A 49 1.11 -11.98 6.13
CA VAL A 49 0.55 -11.79 4.77
C VAL A 49 0.64 -13.10 3.97
N ASP A 50 1.79 -13.76 3.97
CA ASP A 50 1.98 -15.04 3.27
C ASP A 50 1.00 -16.11 3.78
N ALA A 51 0.85 -16.25 5.11
CA ALA A 51 -0.07 -17.19 5.73
C ALA A 51 -1.53 -16.89 5.37
N ALA A 52 -1.92 -15.62 5.32
CA ALA A 52 -3.27 -15.20 4.92
C ALA A 52 -3.56 -15.59 3.46
N ILE A 53 -2.62 -15.34 2.55
CA ILE A 53 -2.74 -15.70 1.12
C ILE A 53 -2.79 -17.22 0.93
N ILE A 54 -1.96 -17.99 1.65
CA ILE A 54 -1.98 -19.46 1.62
C ILE A 54 -3.35 -19.99 2.09
N LYS A 55 -3.88 -19.43 3.18
CA LYS A 55 -5.22 -19.80 3.70
C LYS A 55 -6.32 -19.45 2.71
N PHE A 56 -6.23 -18.30 2.05
CA PHE A 56 -7.16 -17.91 0.97
C PHE A 56 -7.14 -18.90 -0.20
N ARG A 57 -5.94 -19.27 -0.69
CA ARG A 57 -5.77 -20.25 -1.78
C ARG A 57 -6.39 -21.60 -1.44
N SER A 58 -6.08 -22.11 -0.25
CA SER A 58 -6.62 -23.37 0.26
C SER A 58 -8.15 -23.37 0.27
N LYS A 59 -8.78 -22.31 0.82
CA LYS A 59 -10.25 -22.19 0.87
C LYS A 59 -10.91 -22.09 -0.51
N LYS A 60 -10.24 -21.53 -1.51
CA LYS A 60 -10.77 -21.38 -2.87
C LYS A 60 -10.46 -22.57 -3.77
N ASN A 61 -9.86 -23.65 -3.24
CA ASN A 61 -9.40 -24.81 -4.01
C ASN A 61 -8.49 -24.45 -5.20
N TYR A 62 -7.74 -23.34 -5.09
CA TYR A 62 -6.79 -22.97 -6.12
C TYR A 62 -5.63 -23.98 -6.12
N ARG A 63 -5.62 -24.88 -7.11
CA ARG A 63 -4.55 -25.87 -7.32
C ARG A 63 -3.27 -25.27 -7.90
N ASN A 64 -3.27 -23.97 -8.20
CA ASN A 64 -2.09 -23.27 -8.70
C ASN A 64 -0.96 -23.40 -7.68
N ARG A 65 0.22 -23.90 -8.11
CA ARG A 65 1.42 -24.06 -7.29
C ARG A 65 2.31 -22.83 -7.27
N LYS A 66 1.92 -21.73 -7.94
CA LYS A 66 2.72 -20.50 -8.00
C LYS A 66 3.03 -19.98 -6.61
N ASP A 67 4.28 -19.57 -6.43
CA ASP A 67 4.75 -18.94 -5.21
C ASP A 67 4.25 -17.50 -5.09
N ILE A 68 4.17 -17.01 -3.85
CA ILE A 68 3.80 -15.63 -3.57
C ILE A 68 4.97 -14.74 -3.99
N THR A 69 4.73 -13.84 -4.93
CA THR A 69 5.76 -12.90 -5.41
C THR A 69 5.66 -11.59 -4.66
N TRP A 70 6.75 -11.15 -4.04
CA TRP A 70 6.82 -9.83 -3.41
C TRP A 70 7.55 -8.85 -4.32
N VAL A 71 6.96 -7.68 -4.55
CA VAL A 71 7.47 -6.62 -5.41
C VAL A 71 7.65 -5.36 -4.58
N ARG A 72 8.89 -4.87 -4.51
CA ARG A 72 9.18 -3.56 -3.91
C ARG A 72 8.93 -2.50 -4.95
N VAL A 73 7.95 -1.64 -4.72
CA VAL A 73 7.60 -0.54 -5.63
C VAL A 73 8.48 0.67 -5.30
N GLN A 74 9.06 1.28 -6.32
CA GLN A 74 9.67 2.60 -6.22
C GLN A 74 8.55 3.63 -6.14
N CYS A 75 8.34 4.16 -4.95
CA CYS A 75 7.29 5.11 -4.63
C CYS A 75 7.88 6.44 -4.13
N PRO A 76 7.08 7.50 -4.07
CA PRO A 76 7.51 8.80 -3.56
C PRO A 76 8.07 8.69 -2.14
N GLN A 77 9.19 9.36 -1.90
CA GLN A 77 9.93 9.25 -0.65
C GLN A 77 9.68 10.47 0.24
N GLN A 78 9.52 10.25 1.55
CA GLN A 78 9.41 11.33 2.52
C GLN A 78 10.81 11.75 2.99
N ASN A 79 10.98 13.06 3.25
CA ASN A 79 12.23 13.60 3.78
C ASN A 79 12.15 13.90 5.29
N ASN A 80 11.07 13.48 5.95
CA ASN A 80 10.83 13.65 7.39
C ASN A 80 10.40 12.31 8.01
N SER A 81 10.09 12.31 9.32
CA SER A 81 9.71 11.09 10.06
C SER A 81 8.21 10.96 10.34
N VAL A 82 7.39 11.94 9.95
CA VAL A 82 6.01 12.09 10.45
C VAL A 82 4.93 11.92 9.37
N ASP A 83 5.28 12.08 8.10
CA ASP A 83 4.28 12.07 7.01
C ASP A 83 3.96 10.67 6.47
N CYS A 84 4.55 9.58 7.01
CA CYS A 84 4.41 8.23 6.47
C CYS A 84 2.95 7.77 6.33
N GLY A 85 2.07 8.16 7.26
CA GLY A 85 0.64 7.88 7.16
C GLY A 85 -0.03 8.60 5.97
N PHE A 86 0.32 9.86 5.71
CA PHE A 86 -0.19 10.61 4.56
C PHE A 86 0.37 10.10 3.23
N PHE A 87 1.63 9.66 3.20
CA PHE A 87 2.19 8.99 2.02
C PHE A 87 1.45 7.69 1.72
N VAL A 88 1.20 6.84 2.73
CA VAL A 88 0.42 5.61 2.58
C VAL A 88 -0.99 5.89 2.05
N LEU A 89 -1.65 6.92 2.59
CA LEU A 89 -2.97 7.34 2.10
C LEU A 89 -2.92 7.79 0.64
N ARG A 90 -1.93 8.63 0.27
CA ARG A 90 -1.77 9.11 -1.09
C ARG A 90 -1.43 7.98 -2.07
N PHE A 91 -0.59 7.02 -1.68
CA PHE A 91 -0.34 5.82 -2.49
C PHE A 91 -1.63 5.08 -2.81
N MET A 92 -2.50 4.85 -1.81
CA MET A 92 -3.79 4.18 -2.03
C MET A 92 -4.68 4.97 -3.00
N ARG A 93 -4.78 6.31 -2.82
CA ARG A 93 -5.55 7.18 -3.72
C ARG A 93 -5.04 7.08 -5.16
N ASP A 94 -3.73 7.23 -5.37
CA ASP A 94 -3.14 7.21 -6.71
C ASP A 94 -3.32 5.84 -7.38
N ILE A 95 -3.16 4.73 -6.63
CA ILE A 95 -3.38 3.36 -7.15
C ILE A 95 -4.84 3.16 -7.57
N ILE A 96 -5.80 3.61 -6.75
CA ILE A 96 -7.23 3.49 -7.03
C ILE A 96 -7.62 4.37 -8.22
N ALA A 97 -7.14 5.61 -8.27
CA ALA A 97 -7.48 6.59 -9.30
C ALA A 97 -7.00 6.16 -10.69
N LEU A 98 -5.77 5.63 -10.79
CA LEU A 98 -5.24 5.13 -12.06
C LEU A 98 -5.91 3.83 -12.52
N ASN A 99 -6.56 3.09 -11.60
CA ASN A 99 -7.36 1.90 -11.87
C ASN A 99 -6.65 0.87 -12.79
N ARG A 100 -5.34 0.69 -12.58
CA ARG A 100 -4.52 -0.24 -13.36
C ARG A 100 -4.69 -1.67 -12.88
N ILE A 101 -4.41 -2.62 -13.78
CA ILE A 101 -4.47 -4.06 -13.49
C ILE A 101 -3.27 -4.58 -12.69
N ASP A 102 -2.23 -3.76 -12.50
CA ASP A 102 -1.00 -4.07 -11.80
C ASP A 102 -0.32 -2.81 -11.24
N ILE A 103 0.66 -3.03 -10.37
CA ILE A 103 1.50 -1.98 -9.77
C ILE A 103 2.97 -2.32 -10.08
N PRO A 104 3.44 -2.08 -11.32
CA PRO A 104 4.84 -2.30 -11.67
C PRO A 104 5.81 -1.59 -10.71
N LYS A 105 7.05 -2.08 -10.64
CA LYS A 105 8.10 -1.50 -9.79
C LYS A 105 8.23 0.02 -9.95
N MET A 106 8.01 0.51 -11.15
CA MET A 106 8.17 1.91 -11.55
C MET A 106 6.85 2.70 -11.59
N TYR A 107 5.84 2.27 -10.83
CA TYR A 107 4.48 2.84 -10.89
C TYR A 107 4.42 4.36 -10.70
N PHE A 108 5.32 4.91 -9.89
CA PHE A 108 5.34 6.33 -9.52
C PHE A 108 6.55 7.06 -10.10
N GLU A 109 7.04 6.67 -11.30
CA GLU A 109 8.22 7.26 -11.94
C GLU A 109 8.24 8.79 -11.98
N GLU A 110 7.07 9.41 -12.13
CA GLU A 110 6.90 10.87 -12.23
C GLU A 110 7.21 11.58 -10.90
N TYR A 111 7.13 10.86 -9.77
CA TYR A 111 7.20 11.45 -8.44
C TYR A 111 8.40 10.91 -7.65
N LYS A 112 9.41 11.76 -7.46
CA LYS A 112 10.48 11.50 -6.49
C LYS A 112 9.98 11.57 -5.04
N SER A 113 9.08 12.51 -4.78
CA SER A 113 8.47 12.77 -3.46
C SER A 113 7.13 13.47 -3.67
N TYR A 114 6.22 13.36 -2.70
CA TYR A 114 5.03 14.20 -2.68
C TYR A 114 5.37 15.59 -2.14
N SER A 115 4.93 16.62 -2.85
CA SER A 115 5.05 18.00 -2.38
C SER A 115 4.13 18.24 -1.18
N ARG A 116 4.36 19.34 -0.47
CA ARG A 116 3.45 19.73 0.61
C ARG A 116 2.01 19.95 0.13
N ALA A 117 1.86 20.54 -1.06
CA ALA A 117 0.56 20.73 -1.70
C ALA A 117 -0.17 19.40 -1.95
N HIS A 118 0.53 18.35 -2.39
CA HIS A 118 -0.08 17.02 -2.57
C HIS A 118 -0.61 16.42 -1.25
N LEU A 119 0.06 16.69 -0.13
CA LEU A 119 -0.35 16.19 1.18
C LEU A 119 -1.45 17.06 1.81
N ASP A 120 -1.42 18.38 1.59
CA ASP A 120 -2.45 19.29 2.06
C ASP A 120 -3.75 19.10 1.28
N GLU A 121 -3.69 18.81 -0.03
CA GLU A 121 -4.83 18.38 -0.83
C GLU A 121 -5.57 17.19 -0.18
N MET A 122 -4.84 16.16 0.27
CA MET A 122 -5.44 15.01 0.96
C MET A 122 -6.15 15.38 2.26
N LYS A 123 -5.62 16.38 2.99
CA LYS A 123 -6.21 16.85 4.24
C LYS A 123 -7.46 17.67 3.97
N ASP A 124 -7.40 18.55 2.99
CA ASP A 124 -8.52 19.40 2.61
C ASP A 124 -9.69 18.55 2.11
N GLU A 125 -9.42 17.53 1.30
CA GLU A 125 -10.44 16.57 0.87
C GLU A 125 -11.03 15.77 2.03
N LEU A 126 -10.21 15.33 2.99
CA LEU A 126 -10.70 14.65 4.20
C LEU A 126 -11.58 15.58 5.03
N CYS A 127 -11.15 16.83 5.25
CA CYS A 127 -11.91 17.84 5.96
C CYS A 127 -13.25 18.10 5.26
N GLN A 128 -13.23 18.28 3.94
CA GLN A 128 -14.43 18.50 3.14
C GLN A 128 -15.36 17.30 3.22
N PHE A 129 -14.84 16.08 3.06
CA PHE A 129 -15.62 14.85 3.20
C PHE A 129 -16.30 14.75 4.56
N ILE A 130 -15.60 15.10 5.64
CA ILE A 130 -16.15 15.11 7.01
C ILE A 130 -17.24 16.18 7.15
N VAL A 131 -17.01 17.40 6.67
CA VAL A 131 -17.99 18.51 6.71
C VAL A 131 -19.25 18.15 5.92
N ASP A 132 -19.09 17.45 4.79
CA ASP A 132 -20.18 17.01 3.94
C ASP A 132 -20.92 15.78 4.50
N GLN A 133 -20.36 15.11 5.52
CA GLN A 133 -21.12 14.09 6.23
C GLN A 133 -22.29 14.79 6.92
N ARG A 134 -23.50 14.50 6.45
CA ARG A 134 -24.73 14.79 7.18
C ARG A 134 -24.81 13.86 8.38
N ILE A 135 -24.07 14.18 9.43
CA ILE A 135 -24.34 13.63 10.75
C ILE A 135 -25.65 14.28 11.20
N ILE A 136 -26.64 13.43 11.48
CA ILE A 136 -27.97 13.80 12.00
C ILE A 136 -27.80 14.56 13.31
#